data_AF-A0A3M1KZ95-F1
#
_entry.id   AF-A0A3M1KZ95-F1
#
_cell.length_a   1.000
_cell.length_b   1.000
_cell.length_c   1.000
_cell.angle_alpha   90.00
_cell.angle_beta   90.00
_cell.angle_gamma   90.00
#
_symmetry.space_group_name_H-M   'P 1'
#
loop_
_entity.id
_entity.type
_entity.pdbx_description
1 polymer ?
#
loop_
_entity_poly.entity_id
_entity_poly.type
_entity_poly.pdbx_seq_one_letter_code
_entity_poly.pdbx_strand_id
1 'polypeptide(L)'
;MENIILFDSEDRDHLLPLTFLRPVCELRIGILSIREKWERCLGGKASYITQEYLSEKYEISVADTNYIINGGVLPTPELVALLKDMELNEAFLHED
;
A
#
# COMPACT_ATOMS: atom_id res chain seq x y z
N MET A 1 0.16 -0.25 17.14
CA MET A 1 0.08 -1.10 15.93
C MET A 1 -0.11 -0.13 14.81
N GLU A 2 0.81 -0.10 13.84
CA GLU A 2 0.80 0.93 12.80
C GLU A 2 -0.42 0.74 11.88
N ASN A 3 -1.09 1.84 11.53
CA ASN A 3 -2.17 1.80 10.55
C ASN A 3 -1.62 2.10 9.15
N ILE A 4 -1.84 1.20 8.21
CA ILE A 4 -1.29 1.26 6.86
C ILE A 4 -2.45 1.39 5.88
N ILE A 5 -2.35 2.35 4.96
CA ILE A 5 -3.32 2.57 3.89
C ILE A 5 -2.56 2.44 2.58
N LEU A 6 -2.89 1.41 1.81
CA LEU A 6 -2.29 1.12 0.51
C LEU A 6 -3.21 1.65 -0.59
N PHE A 7 -2.73 2.59 -1.40
CA PHE A 7 -3.52 3.17 -2.49
C PHE A 7 -3.12 2.63 -3.86
N ASP A 8 -4.08 2.42 -4.76
CA ASP A 8 -3.79 2.13 -6.17
C ASP A 8 -3.42 3.42 -6.92
N SER A 9 -2.31 3.42 -7.65
CA SER A 9 -1.97 4.45 -8.64
C SER A 9 -2.59 4.15 -10.01
N GLU A 10 -2.43 5.07 -10.96
CA GLU A 10 -2.83 4.89 -12.36
C GLU A 10 -2.12 3.70 -13.03
N ASP A 11 -0.94 3.31 -12.54
CA ASP A 11 -0.16 2.17 -13.05
C ASP A 11 -0.90 0.83 -12.97
N ARG A 12 -1.93 0.77 -12.14
CA ARG A 12 -2.85 -0.36 -12.05
C ARG A 12 -3.39 -0.80 -13.42
N ASP A 13 -3.63 0.14 -14.33
CA ASP A 13 -4.19 -0.14 -15.65
C ASP A 13 -3.21 -0.88 -16.55
N HIS A 14 -1.90 -0.67 -16.35
CA HIS A 14 -0.85 -1.43 -17.03
C HIS A 14 -0.78 -2.90 -16.59
N LEU A 15 -1.40 -3.24 -15.45
CA LEU A 15 -1.42 -4.59 -14.88
C LEU A 15 -2.72 -5.34 -15.17
N LEU A 16 -3.63 -4.76 -15.96
CA LEU A 16 -4.79 -5.50 -16.44
C LEU A 16 -4.33 -6.70 -17.31
N PRO A 17 -4.97 -7.89 -17.18
CA PRO A 17 -6.22 -8.14 -16.47
C PRO A 17 -6.09 -8.51 -14.98
N LEU A 18 -4.89 -8.54 -14.42
CA LEU A 18 -4.64 -9.05 -13.06
C LEU A 18 -5.31 -8.20 -11.98
N THR A 19 -5.44 -6.91 -12.24
CA THR A 19 -6.05 -5.94 -11.35
C THR A 19 -7.56 -5.77 -11.61
N PHE A 20 -8.23 -6.53 -12.49
CA PHE A 20 -9.68 -6.32 -12.69
C PHE A 20 -10.54 -6.48 -11.42
N LEU A 21 -10.14 -7.37 -10.49
CA LEU A 21 -10.96 -7.76 -9.33
C LEU A 21 -10.25 -7.56 -7.98
N ARG A 22 -9.10 -6.88 -7.99
CA ARG A 22 -8.29 -6.63 -6.78
C ARG A 22 -7.35 -5.45 -6.98
N PRO A 23 -6.98 -4.73 -5.90
CA PRO A 23 -5.93 -3.71 -5.97
C PRO A 23 -4.55 -4.31 -6.24
N VAL A 24 -3.61 -3.48 -6.68
CA VAL A 24 -2.24 -3.91 -7.03
C VAL A 24 -1.55 -4.56 -5.83
N CYS A 25 -1.79 -4.05 -4.63
CA CYS A 25 -1.14 -4.55 -3.42
C CYS A 25 -1.52 -6.01 -3.05
N GLU A 26 -2.62 -6.52 -3.60
CA GLU A 26 -3.07 -7.90 -3.45
C GLU A 26 -2.42 -8.89 -4.42
N LEU A 27 -1.56 -8.41 -5.33
CA LEU A 27 -0.77 -9.27 -6.19
C LEU A 27 0.36 -9.92 -5.38
N ARG A 28 0.58 -11.22 -5.64
CA ARG A 28 1.64 -12.00 -5.01
C ARG A 28 2.96 -11.82 -5.76
N ILE A 29 4.00 -11.51 -4.99
CA ILE A 29 5.38 -11.44 -5.47
C ILE A 29 6.20 -12.47 -4.68
N GLY A 30 6.24 -13.68 -5.21
CA GLY A 30 6.65 -14.88 -4.50
C GLY A 30 5.51 -15.43 -3.65
N ILE A 31 5.80 -15.83 -2.40
CA ILE A 31 4.81 -16.39 -1.49
C ILE A 31 3.84 -15.32 -0.96
N LEU A 32 4.36 -14.10 -0.73
CA LEU A 32 3.62 -13.01 -0.09
C LEU A 32 3.07 -12.01 -1.10
N SER A 33 1.92 -11.43 -0.80
CA SER A 33 1.44 -10.22 -1.47
C SER A 33 2.26 -8.98 -1.07
N ILE A 34 2.13 -7.92 -1.85
CA ILE A 34 2.75 -6.62 -1.51
C ILE A 34 2.20 -6.12 -0.18
N ARG A 35 0.87 -6.24 0.03
CA ARG A 35 0.22 -5.97 1.32
C ARG A 35 0.87 -6.72 2.48
N GLU A 36 1.01 -8.03 2.36
CA GLU A 36 1.57 -8.88 3.42
C GLU A 36 3.03 -8.53 3.73
N LYS A 37 3.80 -8.07 2.73
CA LYS A 37 5.16 -7.58 2.94
C LYS A 37 5.14 -6.30 3.78
N TRP A 38 4.29 -5.33 3.45
CA TRP A 38 4.15 -4.09 4.21
C TRP A 38 3.70 -4.33 5.66
N GLU A 39 2.68 -5.17 5.87
CA GLU A 39 2.22 -5.54 7.21
C GLU A 39 3.34 -6.15 8.06
N ARG A 40 4.19 -7.00 7.47
CA ARG A 40 5.36 -7.58 8.16
C ARG A 40 6.45 -6.54 8.45
N CYS A 41 6.70 -5.61 7.54
CA CYS A 41 7.74 -4.60 7.70
C CYS A 41 7.41 -3.53 8.74
N LEU A 42 6.14 -3.11 8.81
CA LEU A 42 5.68 -2.04 9.70
C LEU A 42 4.97 -2.55 10.96
N GLY A 43 4.64 -3.84 11.06
CA GLY A 43 3.99 -4.40 12.24
C GLY A 43 2.55 -3.92 12.43
N GLY A 44 1.82 -3.81 11.31
CA GLY A 44 0.50 -3.20 11.22
C GLY A 44 -0.50 -4.02 10.40
N LYS A 45 -1.73 -3.51 10.30
CA LYS A 45 -2.71 -4.00 9.32
C LYS A 45 -2.85 -2.99 8.21
N ALA A 46 -3.00 -3.49 6.99
CA ALA A 46 -3.22 -2.67 5.82
C ALA A 46 -4.72 -2.59 5.47
N SER A 47 -5.14 -1.40 5.08
CA SER A 47 -6.42 -1.11 4.45
C SER A 47 -6.18 -0.47 3.07
N TYR A 48 -7.24 -0.13 2.34
CA TYR A 48 -7.12 0.15 0.91
C TYR A 48 -7.74 1.48 0.50
N ILE A 49 -7.10 2.17 -0.44
CA ILE A 49 -7.72 3.19 -1.28
C ILE A 49 -7.66 2.64 -2.72
N THR A 50 -8.80 2.29 -3.28
CA THR A 50 -8.89 1.67 -4.61
C THR A 50 -10.12 2.17 -5.35
N GLN A 51 -10.36 1.62 -6.54
CA GLN A 51 -11.50 1.94 -7.39
C GLN A 51 -12.83 1.72 -6.66
N GLU A 52 -13.84 2.53 -6.98
CA GLU A 52 -15.14 2.53 -6.30
C GLU A 52 -15.79 1.13 -6.27
N TYR A 53 -15.73 0.41 -7.40
CA TYR A 53 -16.29 -0.94 -7.51
C TYR A 53 -15.57 -2.01 -6.68
N LEU A 54 -14.36 -1.71 -6.19
CA LEU A 54 -13.60 -2.58 -5.28
C LEU A 54 -13.75 -2.17 -3.82
N SER A 55 -14.19 -0.94 -3.55
CA SER A 55 -14.22 -0.38 -2.21
C SER A 55 -15.14 -1.16 -1.24
N GLU A 56 -16.19 -1.82 -1.76
CA GLU A 56 -17.07 -2.68 -0.98
C GLU A 56 -16.34 -3.89 -0.37
N LYS A 57 -15.34 -4.44 -1.08
CA LYS A 57 -14.56 -5.58 -0.59
C LYS A 57 -13.25 -5.16 0.07
N TYR A 58 -12.65 -4.07 -0.41
CA TYR A 58 -11.35 -3.56 -0.01
C TYR A 58 -11.56 -2.19 0.64
N GLU A 59 -11.98 -2.20 1.90
CA GLU A 59 -12.35 -1.01 2.64
C GLU A 59 -11.13 -0.24 3.16
N ILE A 60 -11.33 1.07 3.35
CA ILE A 60 -10.36 1.93 4.04
C ILE A 60 -10.61 1.91 5.55
N SER A 61 -9.53 1.86 6.33
CA SER A 61 -9.57 2.05 7.78
C SER A 61 -8.65 3.21 8.14
N VAL A 62 -9.22 4.28 8.71
CA VAL A 62 -8.50 5.49 9.07
C VAL A 62 -8.33 5.56 10.58
N ALA A 63 -7.11 5.79 11.03
CA ALA A 63 -6.74 6.02 12.43
C ALA A 63 -6.20 7.45 12.61
N ASP A 64 -5.79 7.80 13.84
CA ASP A 64 -5.21 9.11 14.16
C ASP A 64 -3.89 9.37 13.42
N THR A 65 -3.13 8.31 13.13
CA THR A 65 -1.87 8.37 12.38
C THR A 65 -1.83 7.21 11.40
N ASN A 66 -1.49 7.51 10.14
CA ASN A 66 -1.58 6.57 9.04
C ASN A 66 -0.35 6.67 8.16
N TYR A 67 0.22 5.53 7.79
CA TYR A 67 1.11 5.45 6.64
C TYR A 67 0.27 5.33 5.38
N ILE A 68 0.42 6.28 4.46
CA ILE A 68 -0.23 6.22 3.14
C ILE A 68 0.84 5.88 2.12
N ILE A 69 0.72 4.70 1.50
CA ILE A 69 1.77 4.13 0.65
C ILE A 69 1.18 3.67 -0.67
N ASN A 70 1.89 3.87 -1.78
CA ASN A 70 1.49 3.34 -3.07
C ASN A 70 1.51 1.79 -3.02
N GLY A 71 0.38 1.16 -3.29
CA GLY A 71 0.16 -0.28 -3.25
C GLY A 71 0.92 -1.08 -4.31
N GLY A 72 1.49 -0.41 -5.33
CA GLY A 72 2.39 -1.00 -6.31
C GLY A 72 3.85 -1.07 -5.86
N VAL A 73 4.24 -0.36 -4.79
CA VAL A 73 5.63 -0.29 -4.33
C VAL A 73 5.96 -1.46 -3.40
N LEU A 74 7.08 -2.12 -3.67
CA LEU A 74 7.62 -3.15 -2.79
C LEU A 74 8.42 -2.52 -1.64
N PRO A 75 8.26 -2.99 -0.39
CA PRO A 75 9.06 -2.49 0.72
C PRO A 75 10.51 -2.93 0.56
N THR A 76 11.44 -1.98 0.69
CA THR A 76 12.88 -2.24 0.87
C THR A 76 13.31 -1.80 2.27
N PRO A 77 14.42 -2.34 2.81
CA PRO A 77 14.93 -1.91 4.11
C PRO A 77 15.15 -0.39 4.22
N GLU A 78 15.64 0.22 3.13
CA GLU A 78 15.90 1.65 3.05
C GLU A 78 14.60 2.46 3.10
N LEU A 79 13.58 2.03 2.34
CA LEU A 79 12.28 2.69 2.33
C LEU A 79 11.57 2.56 3.68
N VAL A 80 11.67 1.40 4.33
CA VAL A 80 11.09 1.19 5.66
C VAL A 80 11.79 2.05 6.71
N ALA A 81 13.11 2.23 6.61
CA ALA A 81 13.84 3.13 7.49
C ALA A 81 13.42 4.58 7.27
N LEU A 82 13.34 5.02 6.00
CA LEU A 82 12.87 6.36 5.63
C LEU A 82 11.49 6.65 6.23
N LEU A 83 10.52 5.77 6.02
CA LEU A 83 9.16 5.96 6.55
C LEU A 83 9.10 6.04 8.08
N LYS A 84 10.03 5.39 8.80
CA LYS A 84 10.08 5.44 10.27
C LYS A 84 10.71 6.72 10.80
N ASP A 85 11.59 7.34 10.03
CA ASP A 85 12.26 8.60 10.38
C ASP A 85 11.46 9.84 9.94
N MET A 86 10.43 9.66 9.11
CA MET A 86 9.58 10.77 8.63
C MET A 86 8.76 11.42 9.75
N GLU A 87 8.59 12.73 9.65
CA GLU A 87 7.70 13.49 10.54
C GLU A 87 6.24 13.41 10.11
N LEU A 88 5.32 13.77 11.01
CA LEU A 88 3.89 13.79 10.71
C LEU A 88 3.60 14.78 9.57
N ASN A 89 2.80 14.35 8.59
CA ASN A 89 2.46 15.09 7.37
C ASN A 89 3.62 15.28 6.38
N GLU A 90 4.73 14.57 6.55
CA GLU A 90 5.76 14.50 5.53
C GLU A 90 5.37 13.52 4.42
N ALA A 91 5.83 13.78 3.19
CA ALA A 91 5.62 12.92 2.04
C ALA A 91 6.91 12.78 1.24
N PHE A 92 7.19 11.56 0.78
CA PHE A 92 8.28 11.28 -0.14
C PHE A 92 7.71 11.02 -1.53
N LEU A 93 8.13 11.82 -2.52
CA LEU A 93 7.84 11.60 -3.93
C LEU A 93 9.13 11.18 -4.64
N HIS A 94 9.02 10.15 -5.46
CA HIS A 94 10.06 9.77 -6.41
C HIS A 94 9.59 10.17 -7.80
N GLU A 95 10.43 10.92 -8.52
CA GLU A 95 10.25 11.18 -9.95
C GLU A 95 11.01 10.11 -10.73
N ASP A 96 10.35 9.48 -11.68
CA ASP A 96 10.95 8.54 -12.65
C ASP A 96 11.79 9.28 -13.71
#